data_AF-A0A2D6STL4-F1
#
_entry.id   AF-A0A2D6STL4-F1
#
_cell.length_a   1.000
_cell.length_b   1.000
_cell.length_c   1.000
_cell.angle_alpha   90.00
_cell.angle_beta   90.00
_cell.angle_gamma   90.00
#
_symmetry.space_group_name_H-M   'P 1'
#
loop_
_entity.id
_entity.type
_entity.pdbx_description
1 polymer ?
#
loop_
_entity_poly.entity_id
_entity_poly.type
_entity_poly.pdbx_seq_one_letter_code
_entity_poly.pdbx_strand_id
1 'polypeptide(L)'
;MKRAALTILGVILLARVVLAQSPNANQEFQTTNIVLYNQMDEFEARSPTAQVLGLFIKQLGARAAALWRDQKPMSGRNGFIAVAIRPDRTMKLSVDVAGKFKPEVTASLERVMKTIGVPQVKDGPIAFALHFKLCGGSTKSKSDTGGVQIPQLWQKAAKAESKALAIPDEILPLVWKAKPSQKTESRFFVPEGYDLQELRPTGGKILRPRGWFYTEGHRKHTFMWTISKEDSSKGPYETGVRIQCFAGVQEATGKNPKEVVQSFLDGKKKTAAVISNRDEQTQGLFTRVGLEAKEPLRLGAKQKPHRILYSCFWSNEADIVVIVISGTTTDLWEKHADAFDAMTGFDLIDMKRFEKDDRTKASNVRGQPRR
;
A
#
# COMPACT_ATOMS: atom_id res chain seq x y z
N MET A 1 51.89 -10.53 9.22
CA MET A 1 50.49 -10.15 9.53
C MET A 1 49.64 -10.32 8.27
N LYS A 2 48.92 -11.44 8.15
CA LYS A 2 48.09 -11.79 6.99
C LYS A 2 46.66 -11.27 7.25
N ARG A 3 46.13 -10.44 6.34
CA ARG A 3 44.74 -9.93 6.40
C ARG A 3 43.78 -11.07 6.07
N ALA A 4 42.89 -11.41 7.00
CA ALA A 4 41.77 -12.31 6.78
C ALA A 4 40.71 -11.59 5.93
N ALA A 5 40.45 -12.09 4.72
CA ALA A 5 39.30 -11.71 3.92
C ALA A 5 38.07 -12.42 4.51
N LEU A 6 37.20 -11.67 5.18
CA LEU A 6 35.94 -12.17 5.70
C LEU A 6 34.92 -12.18 4.56
N THR A 7 34.73 -13.34 3.93
CA THR A 7 33.69 -13.57 2.93
C THR A 7 32.35 -13.73 3.63
N ILE A 8 31.58 -12.65 3.74
CA ILE A 8 30.20 -12.71 4.25
C ILE A 8 29.31 -13.17 3.09
N LEU A 9 28.97 -14.46 3.11
CA LEU A 9 27.94 -15.05 2.27
C LEU A 9 26.57 -14.67 2.86
N GLY A 10 26.03 -13.53 2.45
CA GLY A 10 24.65 -13.17 2.77
C GLY A 10 23.71 -14.17 2.10
N VAL A 11 23.02 -14.99 2.90
CA VAL A 11 21.97 -15.89 2.42
C VAL A 11 20.82 -15.01 1.92
N ILE A 12 20.63 -14.93 0.60
CA ILE A 12 19.47 -14.27 0.00
C ILE A 12 18.41 -15.35 -0.22
N LEU A 13 17.32 -15.29 0.55
CA LEU A 13 16.19 -16.20 0.41
C LEU A 13 15.36 -15.80 -0.83
N LEU A 14 15.44 -16.61 -1.89
CA LEU A 14 14.66 -16.43 -3.12
C LEU A 14 13.24 -16.95 -2.93
N ALA A 15 12.29 -16.07 -2.60
CA ALA A 15 10.88 -16.38 -2.74
C ALA A 15 10.42 -16.14 -4.19
N ARG A 16 9.91 -17.20 -4.83
CA ARG A 16 9.27 -17.10 -6.14
C ARG A 16 7.76 -16.89 -5.95
N VAL A 17 7.31 -15.65 -6.08
CA VAL A 17 5.88 -15.35 -6.20
C VAL A 17 5.46 -15.61 -7.64
N VAL A 18 4.72 -16.70 -7.86
CA VAL A 18 4.16 -17.03 -9.18
C VAL A 18 2.89 -16.20 -9.39
N LEU A 19 2.99 -15.13 -10.17
CA LEU A 19 1.81 -14.40 -10.64
C LEU A 19 1.17 -15.20 -11.78
N ALA A 20 -0.04 -15.73 -11.57
CA ALA A 20 -0.82 -16.36 -12.62
C ALA A 20 -1.20 -15.31 -13.68
N GLN A 21 -0.57 -15.37 -14.86
CA GLN A 21 -0.96 -14.60 -16.04
C GLN A 21 -1.51 -15.56 -17.10
N SER A 22 -2.66 -15.21 -17.68
CA SER A 22 -3.20 -15.92 -18.84
C SER A 22 -2.17 -15.84 -20.00
N PRO A 23 -1.76 -16.98 -20.59
CA PRO A 23 -0.75 -17.00 -21.64
C PRO A 23 -1.34 -16.47 -22.95
N ASN A 24 -1.34 -15.16 -23.13
CA ASN A 24 -1.57 -14.56 -24.44
C ASN A 24 -0.22 -14.52 -25.18
N ALA A 25 -0.07 -15.39 -26.17
CA ALA A 25 1.17 -15.61 -26.93
C ALA A 25 1.72 -14.37 -27.69
N ASN A 26 1.00 -13.25 -27.69
CA ASN A 26 1.37 -11.99 -28.36
C ASN A 26 1.64 -10.82 -27.40
N GLN A 27 1.90 -11.07 -26.11
CA GLN A 27 2.28 -9.97 -25.22
C GLN A 27 3.71 -9.47 -25.51
N GLU A 28 3.80 -8.22 -25.95
CA GLU A 28 5.06 -7.54 -26.24
C GLU A 28 5.92 -7.31 -25.00
N PHE A 29 5.32 -7.26 -23.82
CA PHE A 29 5.97 -7.17 -22.51
C PHE A 29 5.33 -8.19 -21.57
N GLN A 30 6.13 -9.10 -21.02
CA GLN A 30 5.65 -10.09 -20.05
C GLN A 30 6.56 -10.11 -18.83
N THR A 31 5.99 -9.88 -17.65
CA THR A 31 6.69 -10.09 -16.36
C THR A 31 6.86 -11.58 -16.13
N THR A 32 8.09 -12.03 -15.89
CA THR A 32 8.43 -13.45 -15.72
C THR A 32 8.67 -13.84 -14.27
N ASN A 33 9.28 -12.95 -13.48
CA ASN A 33 9.58 -13.22 -12.08
C ASN A 33 9.67 -11.91 -11.27
N ILE A 34 9.50 -12.02 -9.97
CA ILE A 34 9.79 -10.96 -9.00
C ILE A 34 10.93 -11.44 -8.11
N VAL A 35 11.97 -10.63 -7.96
CA VAL A 35 13.09 -10.92 -7.06
C VAL A 35 13.09 -9.88 -5.95
N LEU A 36 13.06 -10.32 -4.70
CA LEU A 36 13.16 -9.44 -3.53
C LEU A 36 14.64 -9.18 -3.23
N TYR A 37 14.97 -7.94 -2.89
CA TYR A 37 16.33 -7.57 -2.46
C TYR A 37 16.46 -7.51 -0.93
N ASN A 38 15.36 -7.34 -0.21
CA ASN A 38 15.31 -7.48 1.24
C ASN A 38 15.33 -8.97 1.65
N GLN A 39 15.71 -9.24 2.89
CA GLN A 39 15.37 -10.51 3.53
C GLN A 39 13.85 -10.61 3.69
N MET A 40 13.31 -11.83 3.73
CA MET A 40 11.86 -12.04 3.70
C MET A 40 11.16 -11.45 4.92
N ASP A 41 11.70 -11.67 6.11
CA ASP A 41 11.20 -11.13 7.38
C ASP A 41 11.19 -9.60 7.39
N GLU A 42 12.26 -8.98 6.92
CA GLU A 42 12.32 -7.53 6.74
C GLU A 42 11.30 -7.04 5.71
N PHE A 43 11.17 -7.76 4.60
CA PHE A 43 10.23 -7.41 3.55
C PHE A 43 8.79 -7.47 4.06
N GLU A 44 8.40 -8.52 4.78
CA GLU A 44 7.07 -8.67 5.36
C GLU A 44 6.76 -7.60 6.41
N ALA A 45 7.73 -7.27 7.26
CA ALA A 45 7.57 -6.24 8.28
C ALA A 45 7.41 -4.83 7.67
N ARG A 46 8.12 -4.55 6.58
CA ARG A 46 8.19 -3.20 5.97
C ARG A 46 7.19 -3.01 4.82
N SER A 47 6.79 -4.07 4.13
CA SER A 47 5.95 -4.00 2.93
C SER A 47 4.53 -3.53 3.28
N PRO A 48 3.83 -2.83 2.36
CA PRO A 48 2.38 -2.77 2.41
C PRO A 48 1.78 -4.18 2.35
N THR A 49 0.46 -4.28 2.48
CA THR A 49 -0.23 -5.57 2.32
C THR A 49 0.11 -6.19 0.95
N ALA A 50 0.17 -7.53 0.90
CA ALA A 50 0.52 -8.27 -0.32
C ALA A 50 -0.33 -7.84 -1.53
N GLN A 51 -1.58 -7.47 -1.31
CA GLN A 51 -2.48 -6.98 -2.35
C GLN A 51 -2.16 -5.57 -2.82
N VAL A 52 -1.90 -4.61 -1.91
CA VAL A 52 -1.48 -3.26 -2.31
C VAL A 52 -0.18 -3.34 -3.11
N LEU A 53 0.77 -4.17 -2.66
CA LEU A 53 1.99 -4.44 -3.42
C LEU A 53 1.69 -5.09 -4.77
N GLY A 54 0.82 -6.09 -4.81
CA GLY A 54 0.41 -6.77 -6.05
C GLY A 54 -0.23 -5.84 -7.07
N LEU A 55 -1.12 -4.94 -6.62
CA LEU A 55 -1.72 -3.89 -7.45
C LEU A 55 -0.68 -2.89 -7.97
N PHE A 56 0.27 -2.52 -7.12
CA PHE A 56 1.39 -1.66 -7.48
C PHE A 56 2.28 -2.31 -8.54
N ILE A 57 2.67 -3.58 -8.34
CA ILE A 57 3.45 -4.36 -9.31
C ILE A 57 2.70 -4.53 -10.63
N LYS A 58 1.39 -4.82 -10.59
CA LYS A 58 0.55 -4.92 -11.78
C LYS A 58 0.52 -3.61 -12.57
N GLN A 59 0.43 -2.48 -11.89
CA GLN A 59 0.49 -1.17 -12.55
C GLN A 59 1.86 -0.84 -13.11
N LEU A 60 2.95 -1.16 -12.41
CA LEU A 60 4.29 -1.08 -12.97
C LEU A 60 4.36 -1.90 -14.27
N GLY A 61 3.93 -3.17 -14.24
CA GLY A 61 3.89 -4.03 -15.43
C GLY A 61 3.06 -3.45 -16.58
N ALA A 62 1.86 -2.93 -16.30
CA ALA A 62 0.97 -2.36 -17.32
C ALA A 62 1.52 -1.06 -17.93
N ARG A 63 2.07 -0.16 -17.10
CA ARG A 63 2.71 1.08 -17.55
C ARG A 63 3.96 0.80 -18.35
N ALA A 64 4.70 -0.23 -17.95
CA ALA A 64 5.81 -0.72 -18.74
C ALA A 64 5.30 -1.21 -20.10
N ALA A 65 4.41 -2.22 -20.13
CA ALA A 65 3.87 -2.75 -21.38
C ALA A 65 3.36 -1.65 -22.34
N ALA A 66 2.68 -0.62 -21.83
CA ALA A 66 2.22 0.50 -22.64
C ALA A 66 3.36 1.27 -23.34
N LEU A 67 4.44 1.59 -22.64
CA LEU A 67 5.57 2.32 -23.22
C LEU A 67 6.29 1.51 -24.30
N TRP A 68 6.32 0.18 -24.18
CA TRP A 68 6.98 -0.68 -25.17
C TRP A 68 6.14 -0.92 -26.42
N ARG A 69 4.80 -0.83 -26.33
CA ARG A 69 3.92 -0.88 -27.51
C ARG A 69 4.20 0.19 -28.56
N ASP A 70 4.61 1.36 -28.10
CA ASP A 70 4.90 2.48 -28.98
C ASP A 70 6.34 2.43 -29.56
N GLN A 71 7.14 1.43 -29.16
CA GLN A 71 8.50 1.24 -29.66
C GLN A 71 8.51 0.20 -30.79
N LYS A 72 9.42 0.36 -31.76
CA LYS A 72 9.63 -0.67 -32.78
C LYS A 72 9.88 -2.03 -32.11
N PRO A 73 9.28 -3.13 -32.60
CA PRO A 73 9.41 -4.44 -31.99
C PRO A 73 10.88 -4.79 -31.72
N MET A 74 11.22 -5.00 -30.45
CA MET A 74 12.54 -5.44 -30.02
C MET A 74 12.46 -6.90 -29.65
N SER A 75 12.38 -7.76 -30.67
CA SER A 75 12.34 -9.22 -30.52
C SER A 75 13.54 -9.73 -29.72
N GLY A 76 13.30 -10.66 -28.79
CA GLY A 76 14.38 -11.42 -28.18
C GLY A 76 15.05 -10.80 -26.95
N ARG A 77 14.57 -9.66 -26.43
CA ARG A 77 15.20 -8.98 -25.28
C ARG A 77 14.55 -9.39 -23.95
N ASN A 78 15.36 -9.44 -22.89
CA ASN A 78 14.94 -9.63 -21.52
C ASN A 78 15.67 -8.66 -20.60
N GLY A 79 15.09 -8.37 -19.44
CA GLY A 79 15.66 -7.43 -18.49
C GLY A 79 14.92 -7.45 -17.17
N PHE A 80 15.23 -6.48 -16.33
CA PHE A 80 14.50 -6.25 -15.09
C PHE A 80 14.36 -4.76 -14.78
N ILE A 81 13.28 -4.44 -14.07
CA ILE A 81 13.03 -3.12 -13.49
C ILE A 81 13.22 -3.28 -11.99
N ALA A 82 14.33 -2.79 -11.45
CA ALA A 82 14.53 -2.68 -10.02
C ALA A 82 13.80 -1.45 -9.47
N VAL A 83 13.06 -1.69 -8.41
CA VAL A 83 12.21 -0.73 -7.72
C VAL A 83 12.67 -0.67 -6.28
N ALA A 84 12.91 0.53 -5.77
CA ALA A 84 13.19 0.77 -4.37
C ALA A 84 12.24 1.85 -3.85
N ILE A 85 11.59 1.58 -2.72
CA ILE A 85 10.56 2.42 -2.13
C ILE A 85 10.98 2.77 -0.71
N ARG A 86 10.86 4.04 -0.33
CA ARG A 86 11.16 4.54 1.02
C ARG A 86 9.89 4.86 1.81
N PRO A 87 9.98 4.91 3.16
CA PRO A 87 8.84 5.27 4.03
C PRO A 87 8.21 6.63 3.74
N ASP A 88 8.94 7.57 3.14
CA ASP A 88 8.44 8.90 2.75
C ASP A 88 7.66 8.89 1.42
N ARG A 89 7.29 7.71 0.91
CA ARG A 89 6.65 7.48 -0.39
C ARG A 89 7.48 8.00 -1.57
N THR A 90 8.81 8.04 -1.43
CA THR A 90 9.71 8.23 -2.57
C THR A 90 10.09 6.89 -3.18
N MET A 91 10.19 6.86 -4.51
CA MET A 91 10.58 5.68 -5.26
C MET A 91 11.78 6.00 -6.15
N LYS A 92 12.73 5.07 -6.23
CA LYS A 92 13.80 5.06 -7.22
C LYS A 92 13.64 3.84 -8.10
N LEU A 93 13.86 4.05 -9.39
CA LEU A 93 13.83 3.00 -10.40
C LEU A 93 15.22 2.84 -10.99
N SER A 94 15.54 1.62 -11.37
CA SER A 94 16.72 1.29 -12.15
C SER A 94 16.32 0.21 -13.14
N VAL A 95 16.65 0.42 -14.41
CA VAL A 95 16.20 -0.46 -15.48
C VAL A 95 17.45 -0.99 -16.14
N ASP A 96 17.62 -2.30 -16.05
CA ASP A 96 18.75 -3.01 -16.62
C ASP A 96 18.22 -4.10 -17.54
N VAL A 97 18.65 -4.05 -18.79
CA VAL A 97 18.19 -4.97 -19.82
C VAL A 97 19.41 -5.60 -20.46
N ALA A 98 19.33 -6.90 -20.74
CA ALA A 98 20.28 -7.55 -21.62
C ALA A 98 20.18 -6.94 -23.03
N GLY A 99 21.26 -6.24 -23.42
CA GLY A 99 21.33 -5.48 -24.66
C GLY A 99 21.21 -3.98 -24.41
N LYS A 100 22.07 -3.18 -25.04
CA LYS A 100 22.10 -1.72 -24.85
C LYS A 100 20.75 -1.11 -25.24
N PHE A 101 19.99 -0.62 -24.27
CA PHE A 101 18.87 0.27 -24.54
C PHE A 101 19.38 1.68 -24.79
N LYS A 102 18.66 2.38 -25.65
CA LYS A 102 18.78 3.82 -25.84
C LYS A 102 18.45 4.53 -24.51
N PRO A 103 19.30 5.43 -23.98
CA PRO A 103 19.04 6.16 -22.74
C PRO A 103 17.66 6.84 -22.69
N GLU A 104 17.12 7.21 -23.86
CA GLU A 104 15.81 7.84 -24.01
C GLU A 104 14.66 6.92 -23.58
N VAL A 105 14.79 5.60 -23.77
CA VAL A 105 13.78 4.62 -23.35
C VAL A 105 13.78 4.52 -21.83
N THR A 106 14.95 4.43 -21.21
CA THR A 106 15.09 4.42 -19.74
C THR A 106 14.54 5.70 -19.13
N ALA A 107 14.87 6.86 -19.71
CA ALA A 107 14.36 8.14 -19.25
C ALA A 107 12.83 8.26 -19.40
N SER A 108 12.27 7.74 -20.49
CA SER A 108 10.83 7.76 -20.72
C SER A 108 10.10 6.80 -19.78
N LEU A 109 10.68 5.63 -19.51
CA LEU A 109 10.18 4.69 -18.52
C LEU A 109 10.18 5.29 -17.13
N GLU A 110 11.29 5.89 -16.68
CA GLU A 110 11.35 6.59 -15.40
C GLU A 110 10.30 7.70 -15.33
N ARG A 111 10.08 8.47 -16.40
CA ARG A 111 9.06 9.53 -16.46
C ARG A 111 7.66 8.97 -16.29
N VAL A 112 7.32 7.90 -17.02
CA VAL A 112 5.99 7.26 -16.94
C VAL A 112 5.78 6.66 -15.56
N MET A 113 6.78 5.98 -15.01
CA MET A 113 6.64 5.32 -13.71
C MET A 113 6.57 6.29 -12.53
N LYS A 114 7.19 7.47 -12.63
CA LYS A 114 7.03 8.56 -11.66
C LYS A 114 5.58 9.07 -11.54
N THR A 115 4.70 8.73 -12.49
CA THR A 115 3.28 9.07 -12.40
C THR A 115 2.48 8.08 -11.54
N ILE A 116 3.04 6.91 -11.26
CA ILE A 116 2.43 5.91 -10.39
C ILE A 116 2.61 6.37 -8.95
N GLY A 117 1.52 6.41 -8.18
CA GLY A 117 1.65 6.71 -6.76
C GLY A 117 2.44 5.61 -6.04
N VAL A 118 3.14 5.98 -4.98
CA VAL A 118 4.05 5.07 -4.29
C VAL A 118 3.34 4.52 -3.06
N PRO A 119 3.25 3.19 -2.87
CA PRO A 119 2.61 2.64 -1.69
C PRO A 119 3.38 3.01 -0.42
N GLN A 120 2.68 3.10 0.70
CA GLN A 120 3.29 3.33 2.00
C GLN A 120 4.05 2.07 2.44
N VAL A 121 5.32 2.24 2.82
CA VAL A 121 6.14 1.20 3.45
C VAL A 121 6.48 1.62 4.88
N LYS A 122 6.77 0.67 5.75
CA LYS A 122 7.04 0.86 7.18
C LYS A 122 8.51 0.62 7.49
N ASP A 123 9.03 1.32 8.50
CA ASP A 123 10.27 0.97 9.22
C ASP A 123 11.54 0.72 8.38
N GLY A 124 11.57 1.22 7.14
CA GLY A 124 12.73 1.11 6.26
C GLY A 124 12.33 1.05 4.78
N PRO A 125 13.31 1.09 3.87
CA PRO A 125 13.04 0.88 2.46
C PRO A 125 12.74 -0.61 2.18
N ILE A 126 11.94 -0.83 1.15
CA ILE A 126 11.84 -2.12 0.47
C ILE A 126 12.37 -2.00 -0.95
N ALA A 127 12.88 -3.09 -1.48
CA ALA A 127 13.40 -3.16 -2.83
C ALA A 127 13.12 -4.53 -3.47
N PHE A 128 12.71 -4.50 -4.73
CA PHE A 128 12.47 -5.69 -5.54
C PHE A 128 12.76 -5.42 -7.02
N ALA A 129 12.88 -6.47 -7.82
CA ALA A 129 13.05 -6.40 -9.27
C ALA A 129 11.93 -7.15 -10.00
N LEU A 130 11.35 -6.50 -11.00
CA LEU A 130 10.42 -7.10 -11.95
C LEU A 130 11.19 -7.58 -13.17
N HIS A 131 11.44 -8.88 -13.26
CA HIS A 131 12.03 -9.47 -14.45
C HIS A 131 10.98 -9.54 -15.55
N PHE A 132 11.38 -9.19 -16.78
CA PHE A 132 10.50 -9.18 -17.93
C PHE A 132 11.18 -9.69 -19.19
N LYS A 133 10.37 -10.14 -20.14
CA LYS A 133 10.77 -10.42 -21.52
C LYS A 133 9.95 -9.59 -22.50
N LEU A 134 10.56 -9.30 -23.65
CA LEU A 134 9.94 -8.55 -24.73
C LEU A 134 9.76 -9.43 -25.96
N CYS A 135 8.58 -9.35 -26.59
CA CYS A 135 8.30 -9.93 -27.91
C CYS A 135 8.81 -11.39 -28.07
N GLY A 136 8.41 -12.29 -27.17
CA GLY A 136 8.79 -13.71 -27.23
C GLY A 136 10.25 -14.02 -26.85
N GLY A 137 10.98 -13.08 -26.25
CA GLY A 137 12.35 -13.30 -25.81
C GLY A 137 12.52 -14.50 -24.86
N SER A 138 13.67 -15.17 -24.98
CA SER A 138 13.99 -16.33 -24.15
C SER A 138 14.01 -15.96 -22.66
N THR A 139 13.48 -16.85 -21.83
CA THR A 139 13.57 -16.77 -20.38
C THR A 139 15.00 -17.02 -19.87
N LYS A 140 15.86 -17.63 -20.70
CA LYS A 140 17.26 -17.89 -20.37
C LYS A 140 18.06 -16.61 -20.49
N SER A 141 18.24 -15.93 -19.36
CA SER A 141 19.23 -14.86 -19.25
C SER A 141 20.62 -15.48 -19.11
N LYS A 142 21.67 -14.80 -19.56
CA LYS A 142 23.06 -15.20 -19.24
C LYS A 142 23.33 -15.28 -17.71
N SER A 143 22.39 -14.78 -16.89
CA SER A 143 22.38 -14.91 -15.43
C SER A 143 21.67 -16.17 -14.89
N ASP A 144 21.38 -17.17 -15.72
CA ASP A 144 20.84 -18.47 -15.26
C ASP A 144 21.79 -19.21 -14.30
N THR A 145 22.98 -18.66 -14.01
CA THR A 145 23.88 -19.07 -12.93
C THR A 145 23.34 -18.80 -11.51
N GLY A 146 22.06 -18.40 -11.36
CA GLY A 146 21.35 -18.37 -10.08
C GLY A 146 21.63 -17.14 -9.20
N GLY A 147 22.46 -16.20 -9.67
CA GLY A 147 22.77 -14.97 -8.93
C GLY A 147 21.67 -13.90 -9.02
N VAL A 148 21.40 -13.23 -7.92
CA VAL A 148 20.53 -12.04 -7.87
C VAL A 148 21.18 -10.92 -8.69
N GLN A 149 20.47 -10.42 -9.70
CA GLN A 149 20.97 -9.33 -10.53
C GLN A 149 20.87 -8.01 -9.78
N ILE A 150 22.02 -7.41 -9.44
CA ILE A 150 22.08 -6.09 -8.83
C ILE A 150 22.08 -5.01 -9.92
N PRO A 151 21.27 -3.94 -9.80
CA PRO A 151 21.24 -2.89 -10.80
C PRO A 151 22.59 -2.22 -11.02
N GLN A 152 22.93 -1.85 -12.25
CA GLN A 152 24.21 -1.18 -12.56
C GLN A 152 24.39 0.12 -11.77
N LEU A 153 23.30 0.86 -11.56
CA LEU A 153 23.32 2.08 -10.74
C LEU A 153 23.78 1.78 -9.31
N TRP A 154 23.32 0.67 -8.74
CA TRP A 154 23.66 0.26 -7.38
C TRP A 154 25.08 -0.30 -7.35
N GLN A 155 25.49 -1.09 -8.34
CA GLN A 155 26.88 -1.55 -8.45
C GLN A 155 27.88 -0.38 -8.54
N LYS A 156 27.55 0.68 -9.30
CA LYS A 156 28.38 1.89 -9.39
C LYS A 156 28.47 2.62 -8.05
N ALA A 157 27.34 2.79 -7.37
CA ALA A 157 27.31 3.40 -6.04
C ALA A 157 28.13 2.59 -5.01
N ALA A 158 28.06 1.25 -5.08
CA ALA A 158 28.83 0.39 -4.19
C ALA A 158 30.34 0.45 -4.45
N LYS A 159 30.76 0.43 -5.72
CA LYS A 159 32.17 0.55 -6.11
C LYS A 159 32.78 1.88 -5.63
N ALA A 160 32.01 2.96 -5.63
CA ALA A 160 32.49 4.27 -5.19
C ALA A 160 32.85 4.31 -3.69
N GLU A 161 32.22 3.48 -2.86
CA GLU A 161 32.46 3.46 -1.41
C GLU A 161 33.57 2.49 -0.98
N SER A 162 34.10 1.67 -1.89
CA SER A 162 35.16 0.68 -1.62
C SER A 162 34.87 -0.28 -0.44
N LYS A 163 33.59 -0.50 -0.10
CA LYS A 163 33.14 -1.44 0.95
C LYS A 163 32.00 -2.33 0.44
N ALA A 164 31.87 -3.51 1.04
CA ALA A 164 30.67 -4.32 0.90
C ALA A 164 29.49 -3.58 1.56
N LEU A 165 28.36 -3.53 0.86
CA LEU A 165 27.17 -2.81 1.32
C LEU A 165 25.99 -3.76 1.37
N ALA A 166 25.24 -3.72 2.46
CA ALA A 166 23.98 -4.42 2.59
C ALA A 166 22.92 -3.81 1.65
N ILE A 167 22.16 -4.69 1.01
CA ILE A 167 21.05 -4.32 0.13
C ILE A 167 19.76 -4.66 0.87
N PRO A 168 18.77 -3.75 0.92
CA PRO A 168 18.79 -2.40 0.35
C PRO A 168 19.39 -1.31 1.27
N ASP A 169 19.52 -1.56 2.57
CA ASP A 169 19.62 -0.46 3.55
C ASP A 169 20.88 0.43 3.42
N GLU A 170 22.04 -0.14 3.08
CA GLU A 170 23.26 0.65 2.96
C GLU A 170 23.48 1.20 1.55
N ILE A 171 22.99 0.50 0.52
CA ILE A 171 23.18 0.91 -0.87
C ILE A 171 22.24 2.03 -1.28
N LEU A 172 20.99 1.99 -0.83
CA LEU A 172 19.98 2.95 -1.27
C LEU A 172 20.30 4.40 -0.88
N PRO A 173 20.78 4.73 0.35
CA PRO A 173 21.21 6.09 0.68
C PRO A 173 22.22 6.65 -0.32
N LEU A 174 23.11 5.80 -0.85
CA LEU A 174 24.14 6.19 -1.82
C LEU A 174 23.55 6.47 -3.20
N VAL A 175 22.62 5.61 -3.63
CA VAL A 175 21.88 5.75 -4.89
C VAL A 175 20.97 6.98 -4.89
N TRP A 176 20.54 7.40 -3.70
CA TRP A 176 19.69 8.57 -3.48
C TRP A 176 20.45 9.88 -3.23
N LYS A 177 21.79 9.92 -3.25
CA LYS A 177 22.64 11.11 -2.91
C LYS A 177 22.34 12.43 -3.66
N ALA A 178 21.41 12.46 -4.61
CA ALA A 178 20.80 13.73 -5.01
C ALA A 178 19.96 14.27 -3.85
N LYS A 179 20.32 15.45 -3.30
CA LYS A 179 19.48 16.19 -2.33
C LYS A 179 18.01 16.05 -2.74
N PRO A 180 17.09 15.61 -1.86
CA PRO A 180 15.69 15.42 -2.21
C PRO A 180 15.16 16.72 -2.81
N SER A 181 15.10 16.76 -4.15
CA SER A 181 14.71 17.95 -4.88
C SER A 181 13.24 18.13 -4.63
N GLN A 182 12.91 19.22 -3.93
CA GLN A 182 11.58 19.79 -3.77
C GLN A 182 10.48 18.76 -3.51
N LYS A 183 10.18 18.55 -2.21
CA LYS A 183 8.84 18.29 -1.67
C LYS A 183 7.90 17.65 -2.70
N THR A 184 8.23 16.44 -3.15
CA THR A 184 7.32 15.69 -4.00
C THR A 184 6.16 15.36 -3.08
N GLU A 185 5.06 16.11 -3.21
CA GLU A 185 3.85 15.85 -2.45
C GLU A 185 3.55 14.37 -2.64
N SER A 186 3.61 13.62 -1.54
CA SER A 186 3.46 12.18 -1.59
C SER A 186 2.06 11.88 -2.11
N ARG A 187 1.98 11.56 -3.41
CA ARG A 187 0.72 11.21 -4.05
C ARG A 187 0.32 9.87 -3.48
N PHE A 188 -0.88 9.80 -2.91
CA PHE A 188 -1.49 8.51 -2.59
C PHE A 188 -1.46 7.64 -3.84
N PHE A 189 -1.06 6.38 -3.66
CA PHE A 189 -1.21 5.40 -4.71
C PHE A 189 -2.69 5.14 -4.95
N VAL A 190 -3.20 5.58 -6.10
CA VAL A 190 -4.58 5.35 -6.53
C VAL A 190 -4.57 4.34 -7.67
N PRO A 191 -5.00 3.10 -7.45
CA PRO A 191 -5.03 2.10 -8.49
C PRO A 191 -5.98 2.43 -9.64
N GLU A 192 -5.71 1.85 -10.81
CA GLU A 192 -6.68 1.88 -11.90
C GLU A 192 -8.02 1.30 -11.45
N GLY A 193 -9.12 1.98 -11.80
CA GLY A 193 -10.47 1.61 -11.37
C GLY A 193 -10.87 2.18 -10.00
N TYR A 194 -10.01 2.98 -9.35
CA TYR A 194 -10.31 3.65 -8.09
C TYR A 194 -10.19 5.17 -8.22
N ASP A 195 -10.89 5.86 -7.33
CA ASP A 195 -10.75 7.28 -7.06
C ASP A 195 -10.26 7.46 -5.61
N LEU A 196 -9.54 8.55 -5.33
CA LEU A 196 -9.18 8.91 -3.96
C LEU A 196 -10.33 9.70 -3.33
N GLN A 197 -10.97 9.13 -2.31
CA GLN A 197 -12.06 9.76 -1.59
C GLN A 197 -11.53 10.41 -0.30
N GLU A 198 -11.80 11.70 -0.12
CA GLU A 198 -11.53 12.40 1.14
C GLU A 198 -12.61 12.02 2.19
N LEU A 199 -12.18 11.79 3.43
CA LEU A 199 -13.00 11.55 4.61
C LEU A 199 -13.11 12.85 5.39
N ARG A 200 -14.25 13.54 5.31
CA ARG A 200 -14.46 14.79 6.05
C ARG A 200 -15.04 14.52 7.44
N PRO A 201 -14.80 15.39 8.44
CA PRO A 201 -13.99 16.60 8.40
C PRO A 201 -12.48 16.36 8.59
N THR A 202 -12.05 15.12 8.86
CA THR A 202 -10.68 14.81 9.28
C THR A 202 -9.64 14.99 8.18
N GLY A 203 -10.06 15.12 6.91
CA GLY A 203 -9.17 15.19 5.76
C GLY A 203 -8.50 13.86 5.42
N GLY A 204 -8.93 12.78 6.09
CA GLY A 204 -8.49 11.41 5.80
C GLY A 204 -8.75 11.03 4.36
N LYS A 205 -8.14 9.95 3.88
CA LYS A 205 -8.23 9.52 2.48
C LYS A 205 -8.36 8.01 2.39
N ILE A 206 -9.22 7.55 1.48
CA ILE A 206 -9.46 6.13 1.22
C ILE A 206 -9.61 5.90 -0.29
N LEU A 207 -9.23 4.71 -0.76
CA LEU A 207 -9.50 4.30 -2.14
C LEU A 207 -10.96 3.89 -2.28
N ARG A 208 -11.69 4.57 -3.17
CA ARG A 208 -13.07 4.23 -3.50
C ARG A 208 -13.12 3.61 -4.90
N PRO A 209 -13.70 2.42 -5.10
CA PRO A 209 -13.91 1.89 -6.44
C PRO A 209 -14.73 2.87 -7.29
N ARG A 210 -14.33 3.08 -8.55
CA ARG A 210 -15.01 3.99 -9.45
C ARG A 210 -16.45 3.54 -9.67
N GLY A 211 -17.38 4.47 -9.58
CA GLY A 211 -18.82 4.21 -9.70
C GLY A 211 -19.50 3.78 -8.40
N TRP A 212 -18.76 3.60 -7.30
CA TRP A 212 -19.38 3.39 -5.97
C TRP A 212 -19.80 4.73 -5.36
N PHE A 213 -20.85 4.70 -4.57
CA PHE A 213 -21.39 5.86 -3.86
C PHE A 213 -20.59 6.15 -2.60
N TYR A 214 -20.58 7.41 -2.20
CA TYR A 214 -19.99 7.88 -0.95
C TYR A 214 -21.01 8.75 -0.21
N THR A 215 -21.21 8.45 1.06
CA THR A 215 -22.03 9.27 1.96
C THR A 215 -21.34 9.42 3.32
N GLU A 216 -21.66 10.49 4.02
CA GLU A 216 -21.12 10.75 5.35
C GLU A 216 -22.22 11.22 6.31
N GLY A 217 -22.04 10.93 7.59
CA GLY A 217 -22.95 11.32 8.65
C GLY A 217 -22.17 11.60 9.91
N HIS A 218 -22.26 12.82 10.42
CA HIS A 218 -21.46 13.27 11.54
C HIS A 218 -22.33 13.77 12.69
N ARG A 219 -21.87 13.47 13.91
CA ARG A 219 -22.36 14.01 15.18
C ARG A 219 -21.15 14.49 15.96
N LYS A 220 -21.37 15.25 17.04
CA LYS A 220 -20.31 15.95 17.81
C LYS A 220 -19.02 15.14 17.99
N HIS A 221 -19.13 13.89 18.43
CA HIS A 221 -17.98 13.01 18.71
C HIS A 221 -18.02 11.70 17.89
N THR A 222 -18.82 11.65 16.83
CA THR A 222 -19.00 10.44 16.02
C THR A 222 -18.99 10.80 14.55
N PHE A 223 -18.04 10.23 13.81
CA PHE A 223 -17.91 10.43 12.37
C PHE A 223 -18.21 9.11 11.67
N MET A 224 -19.12 9.14 10.71
CA MET A 224 -19.44 7.98 9.90
C MET A 224 -19.22 8.27 8.42
N TRP A 225 -18.59 7.33 7.74
CA TRP A 225 -18.41 7.34 6.29
C TRP A 225 -18.89 6.01 5.74
N THR A 226 -19.63 6.05 4.63
CA THR A 226 -20.10 4.86 3.94
C THR A 226 -19.68 4.94 2.47
N ILE A 227 -18.98 3.91 2.01
CA ILE A 227 -18.64 3.68 0.60
C ILE A 227 -19.36 2.41 0.17
N SER A 228 -20.29 2.51 -0.76
CA SER A 228 -21.16 1.39 -1.11
C SER A 228 -21.41 1.32 -2.60
N LYS A 229 -21.67 0.11 -3.08
CA LYS A 229 -22.04 -0.12 -4.47
C LYS A 229 -23.45 0.42 -4.76
N GLU A 230 -24.36 0.30 -3.80
CA GLU A 230 -25.68 0.92 -3.85
C GLU A 230 -25.65 2.34 -3.26
N ASP A 231 -26.60 3.18 -3.67
CA ASP A 231 -26.74 4.54 -3.14
C ASP A 231 -27.36 4.51 -1.74
N SER A 232 -26.52 4.55 -0.71
CA SER A 232 -26.94 4.49 0.69
C SER A 232 -27.72 5.72 1.17
N SER A 233 -27.76 6.80 0.38
CA SER A 233 -28.62 7.95 0.69
C SER A 233 -30.10 7.67 0.42
N LYS A 234 -30.38 6.65 -0.40
CA LYS A 234 -31.74 6.26 -0.82
C LYS A 234 -32.28 5.04 -0.09
N GLY A 235 -31.49 4.43 0.79
CA GLY A 235 -31.90 3.24 1.52
C GLY A 235 -30.73 2.38 2.00
N PRO A 236 -31.02 1.15 2.48
CA PRO A 236 -29.99 0.20 2.86
C PRO A 236 -29.17 -0.23 1.64
N TYR A 237 -27.89 -0.54 1.86
CA TYR A 237 -26.98 -1.09 0.86
C TYR A 237 -26.58 -2.53 1.21
N GLU A 238 -26.21 -3.30 0.20
CA GLU A 238 -25.86 -4.72 0.34
C GLU A 238 -24.34 -4.92 0.33
N THR A 239 -23.64 -4.19 -0.53
CA THR A 239 -22.18 -4.31 -0.71
C THR A 239 -21.50 -2.98 -0.38
N GLY A 240 -20.63 -2.96 0.62
CA GLY A 240 -19.93 -1.74 0.97
C GLY A 240 -18.98 -1.83 2.16
N VAL A 241 -18.40 -0.67 2.46
CA VAL A 241 -17.58 -0.40 3.64
C VAL A 241 -18.20 0.76 4.41
N ARG A 242 -18.37 0.57 5.71
CA ARG A 242 -18.72 1.64 6.64
C ARG A 242 -17.61 1.83 7.67
N ILE A 243 -17.17 3.06 7.83
CA ILE A 243 -16.19 3.47 8.84
C ILE A 243 -16.93 4.29 9.88
N GLN A 244 -16.81 3.91 11.15
CA GLN A 244 -17.36 4.65 12.29
C GLN A 244 -16.21 5.02 13.22
N CYS A 245 -15.99 6.30 13.43
CA CYS A 245 -14.98 6.83 14.33
C CYS A 245 -15.67 7.51 15.52
N PHE A 246 -15.28 7.11 16.73
CA PHE A 246 -15.75 7.65 18.00
C PHE A 246 -14.56 8.28 18.70
N ALA A 247 -14.65 9.57 19.04
CA ALA A 247 -13.64 10.27 19.83
C ALA A 247 -14.19 10.59 21.23
N GLY A 248 -13.34 10.71 22.24
CA GLY A 248 -13.79 10.96 23.61
C GLY A 248 -14.55 9.77 24.21
N VAL A 249 -14.14 8.54 23.88
CA VAL A 249 -14.86 7.32 24.25
C VAL A 249 -14.84 7.12 25.76
N GLN A 250 -13.71 7.36 26.41
CA GLN A 250 -13.57 7.25 27.85
C GLN A 250 -14.41 8.29 28.56
N GLU A 251 -14.41 9.55 28.11
CA GLU A 251 -15.27 10.60 28.66
C GLU A 251 -16.75 10.24 28.52
N ALA A 252 -17.17 9.72 27.37
CA ALA A 252 -18.57 9.43 27.09
C ALA A 252 -19.10 8.14 27.75
N THR A 253 -18.25 7.14 28.00
CA THR A 253 -18.69 5.80 28.42
C THR A 253 -18.08 5.30 29.72
N GLY A 254 -17.04 5.95 30.23
CA GLY A 254 -16.25 5.48 31.38
C GLY A 254 -15.34 4.28 31.09
N LYS A 255 -15.39 3.71 29.87
CA LYS A 255 -14.54 2.59 29.44
C LYS A 255 -13.38 3.08 28.60
N ASN A 256 -12.23 2.45 28.71
CA ASN A 256 -11.14 2.78 27.79
C ASN A 256 -11.44 2.28 26.35
N PRO A 257 -10.85 2.88 25.31
CA PRO A 257 -11.06 2.50 23.92
C PRO A 257 -10.89 0.99 23.62
N LYS A 258 -9.89 0.33 24.23
CA LYS A 258 -9.67 -1.12 24.05
C LYS A 258 -10.86 -1.94 24.57
N GLU A 259 -11.36 -1.63 25.76
CA GLU A 259 -12.51 -2.32 26.36
C GLU A 259 -13.78 -2.20 25.51
N VAL A 260 -13.98 -1.05 24.87
CA VAL A 260 -15.11 -0.82 23.95
C VAL A 260 -14.98 -1.71 22.72
N VAL A 261 -13.79 -1.77 22.10
CA VAL A 261 -13.54 -2.67 20.96
C VAL A 261 -13.73 -4.13 21.36
N GLN A 262 -13.18 -4.56 22.48
CA GLN A 262 -13.29 -5.94 22.96
C GLN A 262 -14.75 -6.31 23.23
N SER A 263 -15.50 -5.44 23.92
CA SER A 263 -16.93 -5.63 24.18
C SER A 263 -17.74 -5.75 22.89
N PHE A 264 -17.44 -4.92 21.89
CA PHE A 264 -18.09 -4.97 20.58
C PHE A 264 -17.84 -6.33 19.89
N LEU A 265 -16.59 -6.78 19.85
CA LEU A 265 -16.22 -8.04 19.20
C LEU A 265 -16.79 -9.26 19.93
N ASP A 266 -16.77 -9.27 21.26
CA ASP A 266 -17.37 -10.35 22.05
C ASP A 266 -18.88 -10.42 21.87
N GLY A 267 -19.54 -9.26 21.74
CA GLY A 267 -20.94 -9.19 21.33
C GLY A 267 -21.17 -9.84 19.96
N LYS A 268 -20.33 -9.51 18.97
CA LYS A 268 -20.42 -10.10 17.63
C LYS A 268 -20.20 -11.61 17.63
N LYS A 269 -19.19 -12.11 18.33
CA LYS A 269 -18.89 -13.55 18.45
C LYS A 269 -20.04 -14.37 19.04
N LYS A 270 -20.89 -13.77 19.88
CA LYS A 270 -22.09 -14.43 20.44
C LYS A 270 -23.21 -14.61 19.43
N THR A 271 -23.28 -13.77 18.39
CA THR A 271 -24.41 -13.71 17.45
C THR A 271 -24.07 -14.14 16.02
N ALA A 272 -22.78 -14.17 15.69
CA ALA A 272 -22.29 -14.42 14.34
C ALA A 272 -21.53 -15.74 14.24
N ALA A 273 -21.58 -16.38 13.07
CA ALA A 273 -20.74 -17.54 12.80
C ALA A 273 -19.33 -17.07 12.41
N VAL A 274 -18.38 -17.19 13.34
CA VAL A 274 -16.99 -16.72 13.14
C VAL A 274 -16.29 -17.55 12.06
N ILE A 275 -15.66 -16.86 11.10
CA ILE A 275 -14.81 -17.44 10.06
C ILE A 275 -13.35 -17.37 10.50
N SER A 276 -12.89 -16.20 10.93
CA SER A 276 -11.49 -15.99 11.32
C SER A 276 -11.33 -14.83 12.30
N ASN A 277 -10.23 -14.84 13.06
CA ASN A 277 -9.78 -13.72 13.89
C ASN A 277 -8.40 -13.28 13.41
N ARG A 278 -8.09 -11.99 13.53
CA ARG A 278 -6.75 -11.45 13.33
C ARG A 278 -6.26 -10.87 14.64
N ASP A 279 -5.04 -11.24 15.02
CA ASP A 279 -4.40 -10.81 16.25
C ASP A 279 -4.18 -9.29 16.29
N GLU A 280 -3.92 -8.79 17.49
CA GLU A 280 -3.60 -7.37 17.70
C GLU A 280 -2.35 -6.98 16.91
N GLN A 281 -2.44 -5.88 16.16
CA GLN A 281 -1.32 -5.31 15.43
C GLN A 281 -1.25 -3.80 15.63
N THR A 282 -0.09 -3.29 16.02
CA THR A 282 0.16 -1.84 16.06
C THR A 282 0.28 -1.27 14.65
N GLN A 283 -0.44 -0.18 14.40
CA GLN A 283 -0.51 0.53 13.12
C GLN A 283 -0.49 2.05 13.37
N GLY A 284 0.71 2.61 13.49
CA GLY A 284 0.89 4.02 13.83
C GLY A 284 0.35 4.32 15.23
N LEU A 285 -0.56 5.28 15.34
CA LEU A 285 -1.18 5.68 16.61
C LEU A 285 -2.25 4.71 17.13
N PHE A 286 -2.60 3.69 16.36
CA PHE A 286 -3.69 2.76 16.67
C PHE A 286 -3.17 1.34 16.84
N THR A 287 -3.84 0.57 17.69
CA THR A 287 -3.81 -0.90 17.63
C THR A 287 -5.04 -1.39 16.88
N ARG A 288 -4.87 -2.38 16.01
CA ARG A 288 -5.94 -3.00 15.22
C ARG A 288 -6.16 -4.45 15.65
N VAL A 289 -7.41 -4.90 15.64
CA VAL A 289 -7.81 -6.31 15.72
C VAL A 289 -8.85 -6.60 14.63
N GLY A 290 -8.93 -7.84 14.16
CA GLY A 290 -9.85 -8.24 13.09
C GLY A 290 -10.78 -9.40 13.48
N LEU A 291 -12.04 -9.32 13.05
CA LEU A 291 -13.00 -10.42 13.13
C LEU A 291 -13.72 -10.56 11.80
N GLU A 292 -13.68 -11.75 11.22
CA GLU A 292 -14.45 -12.09 10.04
C GLU A 292 -15.55 -13.09 10.41
N ALA A 293 -16.78 -12.83 9.99
CA ALA A 293 -17.93 -13.64 10.38
C ALA A 293 -19.02 -13.68 9.30
N LYS A 294 -19.90 -14.68 9.39
CA LYS A 294 -21.16 -14.74 8.67
C LYS A 294 -22.31 -14.30 9.57
N GLU A 295 -23.09 -13.33 9.11
CA GLU A 295 -24.26 -12.78 9.83
C GLU A 295 -25.49 -12.75 8.93
N PRO A 296 -26.67 -13.15 9.44
CA PRO A 296 -27.89 -13.06 8.66
C PRO A 296 -28.48 -11.64 8.79
N LEU A 297 -28.21 -10.78 7.79
CA LEU A 297 -28.72 -9.41 7.78
C LEU A 297 -30.05 -9.31 7.04
N ARG A 298 -30.95 -8.49 7.58
CA ARG A 298 -32.23 -8.15 6.95
C ARG A 298 -32.06 -6.87 6.13
N LEU A 299 -32.17 -7.01 4.81
CA LEU A 299 -32.20 -5.90 3.86
C LEU A 299 -33.60 -5.84 3.25
N GLY A 300 -34.43 -4.92 3.76
CA GLY A 300 -35.85 -4.84 3.44
C GLY A 300 -36.65 -6.05 3.95
N ALA A 301 -37.35 -6.74 3.05
CA ALA A 301 -38.18 -7.90 3.39
C ALA A 301 -37.41 -9.23 3.48
N LYS A 302 -36.16 -9.28 2.99
CA LYS A 302 -35.38 -10.52 2.90
C LYS A 302 -34.24 -10.53 3.91
N GLN A 303 -34.03 -11.68 4.53
CA GLN A 303 -32.84 -11.97 5.32
C GLN A 303 -31.87 -12.78 4.47
N LYS A 304 -30.61 -12.35 4.38
CA LYS A 304 -29.56 -13.02 3.59
C LYS A 304 -28.29 -13.20 4.42
N PRO A 305 -27.54 -14.30 4.24
CA PRO A 305 -26.24 -14.48 4.88
C PRO A 305 -25.20 -13.55 4.27
N HIS A 306 -24.67 -12.64 5.08
CA HIS A 306 -23.59 -11.73 4.72
C HIS A 306 -22.27 -12.23 5.31
N ARG A 307 -21.19 -12.10 4.54
CA ARG A 307 -19.83 -12.24 5.05
C ARG A 307 -19.31 -10.83 5.35
N ILE A 308 -18.85 -10.62 6.57
CA ILE A 308 -18.48 -9.31 7.10
C ILE A 308 -17.10 -9.41 7.73
N LEU A 309 -16.23 -8.47 7.38
CA LEU A 309 -14.95 -8.22 8.04
C LEU A 309 -15.05 -6.96 8.88
N TYR A 310 -14.95 -7.13 10.20
CA TYR A 310 -14.79 -6.08 11.18
C TYR A 310 -13.29 -5.84 11.40
N SER A 311 -12.80 -4.66 11.01
CA SER A 311 -11.49 -4.18 11.42
C SER A 311 -11.67 -3.08 12.46
N CYS A 312 -11.32 -3.38 13.70
CA CYS A 312 -11.49 -2.46 14.82
C CYS A 312 -10.14 -1.89 15.22
N PHE A 313 -10.08 -0.59 15.44
CA PHE A 313 -8.89 0.16 15.80
C PHE A 313 -9.16 0.94 17.07
N TRP A 314 -8.16 1.10 17.93
CA TRP A 314 -8.25 1.97 19.09
C TRP A 314 -6.93 2.66 19.40
N SER A 315 -7.02 3.82 20.02
CA SER A 315 -5.89 4.54 20.60
C SER A 315 -6.31 5.04 21.98
N ASN A 316 -5.71 4.48 23.03
CA ASN A 316 -5.99 4.93 24.40
C ASN A 316 -5.45 6.35 24.64
N GLU A 317 -4.32 6.68 24.04
CA GLU A 317 -3.70 8.01 24.14
C GLU A 317 -4.57 9.10 23.49
N ALA A 318 -5.13 8.81 22.30
CA ALA A 318 -6.00 9.77 21.62
C ALA A 318 -7.47 9.70 22.06
N ASP A 319 -7.85 8.74 22.92
CA ASP A 319 -9.22 8.40 23.29
C ASP A 319 -10.15 8.21 22.07
N ILE A 320 -9.72 7.39 21.10
CA ILE A 320 -10.43 7.12 19.85
C ILE A 320 -10.66 5.64 19.63
N VAL A 321 -11.86 5.29 19.16
CA VAL A 321 -12.20 3.98 18.58
C VAL A 321 -12.63 4.16 17.13
N VAL A 322 -12.16 3.28 16.24
CA VAL A 322 -12.63 3.21 14.84
C VAL A 322 -13.08 1.79 14.52
N ILE A 323 -14.28 1.65 13.98
CA ILE A 323 -14.83 0.37 13.52
C ILE A 323 -15.06 0.46 12.02
N VAL A 324 -14.33 -0.36 11.27
CA VAL A 324 -14.50 -0.52 9.82
C VAL A 324 -15.23 -1.82 9.56
N ILE A 325 -16.38 -1.72 8.91
CA ILE A 325 -17.27 -2.83 8.59
C ILE A 325 -17.29 -2.98 7.07
N SER A 326 -16.61 -3.99 6.55
CA SER A 326 -16.61 -4.33 5.13
C SER A 326 -17.48 -5.57 4.92
N GLY A 327 -18.44 -5.53 4.00
CA GLY A 327 -19.37 -6.64 3.87
C GLY A 327 -20.14 -6.69 2.56
N THR A 328 -20.59 -7.90 2.25
CA THR A 328 -21.51 -8.22 1.16
C THR A 328 -22.18 -9.56 1.44
N THR A 329 -23.14 -9.98 0.61
CA THR A 329 -23.69 -11.34 0.67
C THR A 329 -22.60 -12.39 0.43
N THR A 330 -22.76 -13.57 1.04
CA THR A 330 -21.72 -14.62 1.03
C THR A 330 -21.32 -15.04 -0.39
N ASP A 331 -22.26 -15.07 -1.33
CA ASP A 331 -22.07 -15.42 -2.75
C ASP A 331 -21.30 -14.36 -3.55
N LEU A 332 -21.30 -13.10 -3.09
CA LEU A 332 -20.62 -11.99 -3.74
C LEU A 332 -19.26 -11.65 -3.10
N TRP A 333 -18.86 -12.35 -2.04
CA TRP A 333 -17.63 -12.02 -1.31
C TRP A 333 -16.39 -12.04 -2.19
N GLU A 334 -16.12 -13.16 -2.87
CA GLU A 334 -14.91 -13.32 -3.68
C GLU A 334 -14.84 -12.29 -4.83
N LYS A 335 -16.00 -11.85 -5.34
CA LYS A 335 -16.09 -10.80 -6.36
C LYS A 335 -15.67 -9.43 -5.82
N HIS A 336 -15.87 -9.17 -4.54
CA HIS A 336 -15.68 -7.85 -3.92
C HIS A 336 -14.55 -7.80 -2.89
N ALA A 337 -13.93 -8.93 -2.55
CA ALA A 337 -12.81 -9.03 -1.62
C ALA A 337 -11.70 -8.03 -1.95
N ASP A 338 -11.30 -7.95 -3.22
CA ASP A 338 -10.27 -7.01 -3.68
C ASP A 338 -10.61 -5.53 -3.41
N ALA A 339 -11.88 -5.17 -3.57
CA ALA A 339 -12.33 -3.81 -3.28
C ALA A 339 -12.30 -3.52 -1.78
N PHE A 340 -12.70 -4.47 -0.94
CA PHE A 340 -12.64 -4.34 0.52
C PHE A 340 -11.20 -4.22 1.00
N ASP A 341 -10.30 -5.06 0.50
CA ASP A 341 -8.90 -5.02 0.88
C ASP A 341 -8.22 -3.72 0.41
N ALA A 342 -8.53 -3.21 -0.79
CA ALA A 342 -8.07 -1.89 -1.22
C ALA A 342 -8.55 -0.76 -0.27
N MET A 343 -9.76 -0.88 0.26
CA MET A 343 -10.33 0.06 1.23
C MET A 343 -9.77 -0.09 2.66
N THR A 344 -9.08 -1.20 2.99
CA THR A 344 -8.43 -1.32 4.30
C THR A 344 -7.23 -0.38 4.47
N GLY A 345 -6.60 0.03 3.37
CA GLY A 345 -5.52 1.02 3.36
C GLY A 345 -6.08 2.43 3.28
N PHE A 346 -6.48 3.00 4.42
CA PHE A 346 -6.97 4.38 4.51
C PHE A 346 -6.21 5.17 5.56
N ASP A 347 -6.10 6.47 5.33
CA ASP A 347 -5.59 7.43 6.30
C ASP A 347 -6.82 8.08 6.98
N LEU A 348 -6.97 7.94 8.29
CA LEU A 348 -8.14 8.46 9.01
C LEU A 348 -8.08 9.99 9.19
N ILE A 349 -6.90 10.52 9.49
CA ILE A 349 -6.69 11.94 9.86
C ILE A 349 -5.53 12.50 9.05
N ASP A 350 -5.73 13.62 8.37
CA ASP A 350 -4.65 14.39 7.77
C ASP A 350 -4.12 15.41 8.79
N MET A 351 -3.05 15.05 9.51
CA MET A 351 -2.47 15.87 10.57
C MET A 351 -2.09 17.28 10.09
N LYS A 352 -1.71 17.43 8.81
CA LYS A 352 -1.35 18.73 8.23
C LYS A 352 -2.52 19.71 8.20
N ARG A 353 -3.76 19.20 8.24
CA ARG A 353 -4.97 20.02 8.28
C ARG A 353 -5.13 20.74 9.61
N PHE A 354 -4.61 20.16 10.69
CA PHE A 354 -4.70 20.71 12.04
C PHE A 354 -3.48 21.59 12.42
N GLU A 355 -2.33 21.39 11.78
CA GLU A 355 -1.11 22.20 12.00
C GLU A 355 -1.26 23.69 11.60
N LYS A 356 -2.24 24.04 10.75
CA LYS A 356 -2.39 25.42 10.27
C LYS A 356 -3.03 26.38 11.27
N ASP A 357 -3.79 25.90 12.26
CA ASP A 357 -4.50 26.78 13.19
C ASP A 357 -3.63 27.35 14.31
N ASP A 358 -2.53 26.69 14.68
CA ASP A 358 -1.64 27.18 15.73
C ASP A 358 -0.81 28.41 15.30
N ARG A 359 -0.51 28.55 14.01
CA ARG A 359 0.24 29.72 13.49
C ARG A 359 -0.59 30.99 13.49
N THR A 360 -1.91 30.88 13.32
CA THR A 360 -2.81 32.05 13.30
C THR A 360 -3.04 32.60 14.71
N LYS A 361 -3.11 31.73 15.73
CA LYS A 361 -3.25 32.15 17.14
C LYS A 361 -1.98 32.83 17.70
N ALA A 362 -0.78 32.40 17.28
CA ALA A 362 0.47 33.03 17.69
C ALA A 362 0.66 34.47 17.16
N SER A 363 -0.03 34.84 16.08
CA SER A 363 0.07 36.18 15.48
C SER A 363 -0.85 37.25 16.11
N ASN A 364 -1.86 36.84 16.89
CA ASN A 364 -2.83 37.75 17.51
C ASN A 364 -2.53 38.13 18.98
N VAL A 365 -1.43 37.66 19.56
CA VAL A 365 -1.05 37.98 20.96
C VAL A 365 -0.11 39.21 21.06
N ARG A 366 0.32 39.80 19.93
CA ARG A 366 1.09 41.06 19.93
C ARG A 366 0.20 42.26 19.62
N GLY A 367 -0.75 42.52 20.52
CA GLY A 367 -1.72 43.62 20.42
C GLY A 367 -1.84 44.49 21.67
N GLN A 368 -0.69 44.90 22.26
CA GLN A 368 -0.50 46.05 23.16
C GLN A 368 -1.28 46.14 24.50
N PRO A 369 -0.72 46.87 25.48
CA PRO A 369 -1.12 48.28 25.61
C PRO A 369 0.07 49.24 25.52
N ARG A 370 -0.05 50.25 24.65
CA ARG A 370 0.72 51.50 24.76
C ARG A 370 0.18 52.28 25.95
N ARG A 371 1.08 52.70 26.83
CA ARG A 371 0.85 53.80 27.78
C ARG A 371 0.97 55.13 27.05
#